data_AF-A0A0W7TQ38-F1
#
_entry.id   AF-A0A0W7TQ38-F1
#
_cell.length_a   1.000
_cell.length_b   1.000
_cell.length_c   1.000
_cell.angle_alpha   90.00
_cell.angle_beta   90.00
_cell.angle_gamma   90.00
#
_symmetry.space_group_name_H-M   'P 1'
#
loop_
_entity.id
_entity.type
_entity.pdbx_description
1 polymer ?
#
loop_
_entity_poly.entity_id
_entity_poly.type
_entity_poly.pdbx_seq_one_letter_code
_entity_poly.pdbx_strand_id
1 'polypeptide(L)'
;MVDRSELADLVILIADRGYEAYNSMAYIEQKGWNYLVRVKKKLGILSGLRLPDTPEFEAAFSCFLSKRLTNRIRQEPQKYRWLPNKVHFDYISDASDMATSGFLPCGKH
;
A
#
# COMPACT_ATOMS: atom_id res chain seq x y z
N MET A 1 -3.74 -13.32 3.40
CA MET A 1 -2.90 -14.24 2.57
C MET A 1 -1.70 -14.68 3.36
N VAL A 2 -0.99 -13.72 3.93
CA VAL A 2 0.25 -13.89 4.69
C VAL A 2 -0.04 -14.28 6.16
N ASP A 3 -1.19 -13.85 6.67
CA ASP A 3 -1.62 -13.97 8.08
C ASP A 3 -1.91 -15.41 8.53
N ARG A 4 -2.09 -16.33 7.57
CA ARG A 4 -2.42 -17.73 7.84
C ARG A 4 -1.19 -18.64 7.91
N SER A 5 -0.01 -18.10 7.60
CA SER A 5 1.21 -18.89 7.62
C SER A 5 1.88 -18.80 8.99
N GLU A 6 2.36 -19.94 9.49
CA GLU A 6 3.07 -20.03 10.76
C GLU A 6 4.60 -19.94 10.59
N LEU A 7 5.08 -19.68 9.37
CA LEU A 7 6.51 -19.53 9.11
C LEU A 7 7.05 -18.31 9.88
N ALA A 8 8.01 -18.59 10.77
CA ALA A 8 8.68 -17.60 11.61
C ALA A 8 10.11 -17.27 11.14
N ASP A 9 10.66 -18.04 10.21
CA ASP A 9 11.99 -17.83 9.64
C ASP A 9 12.02 -16.70 8.59
N LEU A 10 13.22 -16.39 8.09
CA LEU A 10 13.42 -15.47 6.96
C LEU A 10 12.68 -15.98 5.71
N VAL A 11 11.62 -15.27 5.32
CA VAL A 11 10.79 -15.60 4.15
C VAL A 11 11.02 -14.58 3.03
N ILE A 12 11.11 -15.09 1.80
CA ILE A 12 10.97 -14.31 0.57
C ILE A 12 9.72 -14.80 -0.16
N LEU A 13 8.69 -13.96 -0.24
CA LEU A 13 7.48 -14.24 -1.00
C LEU A 13 7.69 -13.90 -2.48
N ILE A 14 7.43 -14.85 -3.37
CA ILE A 14 7.50 -14.63 -4.83
C ILE A 14 6.10 -14.78 -5.43
N ALA A 15 5.64 -13.79 -6.20
CA ALA A 15 4.33 -13.84 -6.85
C ALA A 15 4.33 -13.21 -8.25
N ASP A 16 3.43 -13.67 -9.13
CA ASP A 16 3.19 -13.05 -10.44
C ASP A 16 2.21 -11.87 -10.31
N ARG A 17 1.85 -11.29 -11.46
CA ARG A 17 0.88 -10.21 -11.66
C ARG A 17 -0.47 -10.56 -11.06
N GLY A 18 -1.08 -9.58 -10.40
CA GLY A 18 -2.36 -9.69 -9.68
C GLY A 18 -2.19 -9.67 -8.16
N TYR A 19 -0.97 -9.82 -7.65
CA TYR A 19 -0.66 -9.80 -6.21
C TYR A 19 -0.07 -8.46 -5.74
N GLU A 20 0.05 -7.46 -6.62
CA GLU A 20 0.58 -6.12 -6.32
C GLU A 20 -0.42 -5.17 -5.64
N ALA A 21 -1.43 -5.70 -4.95
CA ALA A 21 -2.39 -4.86 -4.22
C ALA A 21 -1.73 -4.25 -2.98
N TYR A 22 -2.00 -2.96 -2.71
CA TYR A 22 -1.47 -2.25 -1.54
C TYR A 22 -1.71 -2.98 -0.22
N ASN A 23 -2.91 -3.55 -0.04
CA ASN A 23 -3.25 -4.29 1.17
C ASN A 23 -2.37 -5.54 1.33
N SER A 24 -2.10 -6.25 0.23
CA SER A 24 -1.25 -7.44 0.24
C SER A 24 0.19 -7.09 0.61
N MET A 25 0.75 -6.03 0.04
CA MET A 25 2.11 -5.57 0.40
C MET A 25 2.17 -5.13 1.87
N ALA A 26 1.16 -4.40 2.36
CA ALA A 26 1.10 -4.00 3.76
C ALA A 26 1.10 -5.22 4.72
N TYR A 27 0.35 -6.28 4.40
CA TYR A 27 0.39 -7.52 5.17
C TYR A 27 1.76 -8.21 5.17
N ILE A 28 2.43 -8.24 4.01
CA ILE A 28 3.79 -8.80 3.89
C ILE A 28 4.78 -8.00 4.74
N GLU A 29 4.73 -6.67 4.63
CA GLU A 29 5.61 -5.75 5.36
C GLU A 29 5.37 -5.82 6.89
N GLN A 30 4.10 -5.87 7.32
CA GLN A 30 3.75 -6.00 8.74
C GLN A 30 4.19 -7.33 9.35
N LYS A 31 4.26 -8.40 8.55
CA LYS A 31 4.84 -9.67 8.99
C LYS A 31 6.37 -9.68 8.95
N GLY A 32 7.01 -8.65 8.41
CA GLY A 32 8.47 -8.56 8.28
C GLY A 32 9.05 -9.49 7.22
N TRP A 33 8.24 -9.88 6.24
CA TRP A 33 8.69 -10.74 5.14
C TRP A 33 9.25 -9.92 3.98
N ASN A 34 10.27 -10.44 3.31
CA ASN A 34 10.76 -9.90 2.05
C ASN A 34 9.90 -10.41 0.89
N TYR A 35 9.87 -9.69 -0.23
CA TYR A 35 9.07 -10.11 -1.38
C TYR A 35 9.63 -9.68 -2.74
N LEU A 36 9.30 -10.48 -3.75
CA LEU A 36 9.50 -10.21 -5.17
C LEU A 36 8.18 -10.43 -5.91
N VAL A 37 7.57 -9.35 -6.38
CA VAL A 37 6.29 -9.42 -7.09
C VAL A 37 6.46 -8.91 -8.51
N ARG A 38 6.08 -9.73 -9.49
CA ARG A 38 6.01 -9.30 -10.89
C ARG A 38 4.79 -8.41 -11.08
N VAL A 39 4.99 -7.17 -11.51
CA VAL A 39 3.91 -6.17 -11.65
C VAL A 39 3.37 -6.07 -13.08
N LYS A 40 2.11 -5.63 -13.22
CA LYS A 40 1.51 -5.33 -14.53
C LYS A 40 1.99 -3.99 -15.08
N LYS A 41 2.27 -3.93 -16.38
CA LYS A 41 2.69 -2.69 -17.07
C LYS A 41 1.57 -1.63 -17.14
N LYS A 42 0.31 -2.03 -17.26
CA LYS A 42 -0.84 -1.12 -17.39
C LYS A 42 -1.78 -1.28 -16.20
N LEU A 43 -2.37 -0.17 -15.74
CA LEU A 43 -3.41 -0.11 -14.71
C LEU A 43 -3.02 -0.74 -13.34
N GLY A 44 -1.73 -0.86 -13.05
CA GLY A 44 -1.20 -1.40 -11.79
C GLY A 44 -0.47 -0.36 -10.95
N ILE A 45 0.30 -0.84 -9.96
CA ILE A 45 1.10 -0.01 -9.06
C ILE A 45 2.07 0.93 -9.80
N LEU A 46 2.59 0.48 -10.94
CA LEU A 46 3.51 1.26 -11.77
C LEU A 46 2.92 2.60 -12.25
N SER A 47 1.60 2.69 -12.40
CA SER A 47 0.94 3.94 -12.81
C SER A 47 1.06 5.08 -11.79
N GLY A 48 1.43 4.77 -10.55
CA GLY A 48 1.66 5.77 -9.50
C GLY A 48 3.14 6.06 -9.24
N LEU A 49 4.06 5.40 -9.93
CA LEU A 49 5.49 5.50 -9.68
C LEU A 49 6.19 6.24 -10.83
N ARG A 50 7.17 7.07 -10.50
CA ARG A 50 8.07 7.69 -11.49
C ARG A 50 9.27 6.77 -11.71
N LEU A 51 9.13 5.82 -12.63
CA LEU A 51 10.20 4.86 -12.93
C LEU A 51 11.33 5.56 -13.71
N PRO A 52 12.61 5.22 -13.44
CA PRO A 52 13.71 5.57 -14.31
C PRO A 52 13.49 5.06 -15.74
N ASP A 53 13.90 5.85 -16.74
CA ASP A 53 13.86 5.46 -18.15
C ASP A 53 15.10 4.62 -18.52
N THR A 54 15.28 3.52 -17.80
CA THR A 54 16.34 2.54 -18.03
C THR A 54 15.75 1.14 -18.05
N PRO A 55 16.34 0.20 -18.82
CA PRO A 55 15.84 -1.17 -18.87
C PRO A 55 15.89 -1.85 -17.49
N GLU A 56 16.88 -1.48 -16.68
CA GLU A 56 17.12 -1.99 -15.33
C GLU A 56 17.49 -0.82 -14.41
N PHE A 57 17.01 -0.84 -13.17
CA PHE A 57 17.33 0.18 -12.17
C PHE A 57 17.18 -0.40 -10.76
N GLU A 58 17.96 0.15 -9.84
CA GLU A 58 17.77 0.01 -8.40
C GLU A 58 17.25 1.36 -7.87
N ALA A 59 16.02 1.39 -7.36
CA ALA A 59 15.40 2.61 -6.87
C ALA A 59 14.45 2.33 -5.71
N ALA A 60 14.48 3.21 -4.72
CA ALA A 60 13.52 3.23 -3.63
C ALA A 60 12.35 4.16 -3.98
N PHE A 61 11.13 3.70 -3.74
CA PHE A 61 9.92 4.48 -3.95
C PHE A 61 9.13 4.59 -2.66
N SER A 62 8.68 5.79 -2.33
CA SER A 62 7.77 6.05 -1.22
C SER A 62 6.44 6.57 -1.75
N CYS A 63 5.32 6.02 -1.27
CA CYS A 63 3.99 6.50 -1.61
C CYS A 63 3.12 6.52 -0.35
N PHE A 64 2.37 7.61 -0.16
CA PHE A 64 1.42 7.76 0.93
C PHE A 64 0.02 7.40 0.45
N LEU A 65 -0.62 6.45 1.13
CA LEU A 65 -1.98 6.05 0.82
C LEU A 65 -2.99 6.92 1.58
N SER A 66 -4.10 7.28 0.94
CA SER A 66 -5.18 8.02 1.59
C SER A 66 -6.54 7.57 1.10
N LYS A 67 -7.48 7.36 2.02
CA LYS A 67 -8.91 7.15 1.73
C LYS A 67 -9.63 8.45 1.32
N ARG A 68 -9.11 9.61 1.77
CA ARG A 68 -9.67 10.93 1.44
C ARG A 68 -9.05 11.47 0.15
N LEU A 69 -9.87 12.08 -0.70
CA LEU A 69 -9.42 12.71 -1.95
C LEU A 69 -9.45 14.23 -1.85
N THR A 70 -8.39 14.82 -1.30
CA THR A 70 -8.24 16.29 -1.16
C THR A 70 -7.57 16.92 -2.39
N ASN A 71 -7.65 18.25 -2.51
CA ASN A 71 -6.97 18.98 -3.60
C ASN A 71 -5.45 18.74 -3.59
N ARG A 72 -4.83 18.69 -2.40
CA ARG A 72 -3.41 18.39 -2.25
C ARG A 72 -3.06 17.01 -2.82
N ILE A 73 -3.85 15.99 -2.50
CA ILE A 73 -3.63 14.62 -3.00
C ILE A 73 -3.76 14.57 -4.53
N ARG A 74 -4.70 15.32 -5.11
CA ARG A 74 -4.87 15.42 -6.57
C ARG A 74 -3.68 16.11 -7.24
N GLN A 75 -3.09 17.12 -6.60
CA GLN A 75 -1.98 17.92 -7.15
C GLN A 75 -0.61 17.25 -6.99
N GLU A 76 -0.47 16.31 -6.05
CA GLU A 76 0.80 15.61 -5.77
C GLU A 76 0.72 14.09 -6.02
N PRO A 77 0.33 13.63 -7.23
CA PRO A 77 0.12 12.21 -7.52
C PRO A 77 1.39 11.35 -7.43
N GLN A 78 2.58 11.97 -7.49
CA GLN A 78 3.87 11.29 -7.28
C GLN A 78 4.16 10.97 -5.81
N LYS A 79 3.47 11.61 -4.85
CA LYS A 79 3.64 11.36 -3.42
C LYS A 79 2.46 10.60 -2.82
N TYR A 80 1.25 10.89 -3.29
CA TYR A 80 0.03 10.35 -2.72
C TYR A 80 -0.69 9.44 -3.71
N ARG A 81 -1.22 8.32 -3.20
CA ARG A 81 -2.20 7.51 -3.90
C ARG A 81 -3.52 7.55 -3.14
N TRP A 82 -4.55 7.98 -3.86
CA TRP A 82 -5.91 7.86 -3.34
C TRP A 82 -6.41 6.41 -3.49
N LEU A 83 -6.95 5.89 -2.39
CA LEU A 83 -7.64 4.61 -2.34
C LEU A 83 -9.16 4.88 -2.39
N PRO A 84 -9.85 4.46 -3.47
CA PRO A 84 -11.31 4.53 -3.51
C PRO A 84 -11.95 3.76 -2.35
N ASN A 85 -13.11 4.21 -1.85
CA ASN A 85 -13.78 3.57 -0.70
C ASN A 85 -14.05 2.06 -0.91
N LYS A 86 -14.36 1.66 -2.14
CA LYS A 86 -14.57 0.24 -2.51
C LYS A 86 -13.30 -0.62 -2.42
N VAL A 87 -12.13 0.01 -2.37
CA VAL A 87 -10.85 -0.70 -2.20
C VAL A 87 -10.64 -0.90 -0.71
N HIS A 88 -10.62 -2.18 -0.34
CA HIS A 88 -10.34 -2.62 1.01
C HIS A 88 -8.86 -2.42 1.34
N PHE A 89 -8.60 -1.88 2.54
CA PHE A 89 -7.27 -1.65 3.07
C PHE A 89 -7.36 -1.63 4.60
N ASP A 90 -6.74 -2.61 5.25
CA ASP A 90 -6.97 -2.89 6.67
C ASP A 90 -6.25 -1.91 7.61
N TYR A 91 -5.23 -1.22 7.10
CA TYR A 91 -4.35 -0.36 7.90
C TYR A 91 -4.72 1.13 7.87
N ILE A 92 -5.89 1.48 7.30
CA ILE A 92 -6.48 2.82 7.41
C ILE A 92 -7.94 2.62 7.79
N SER A 93 -8.29 2.94 9.04
CA SER A 93 -9.67 2.91 9.52
C SER A 93 -10.50 3.97 8.82
N ASP A 94 -11.73 3.62 8.44
CA ASP A 94 -12.69 4.62 7.99
C ASP A 94 -13.19 5.42 9.21
N ALA A 95 -13.64 6.66 9.00
CA ALA A 95 -14.13 7.49 10.09
C ALA A 95 -15.35 6.87 10.82
N SER A 96 -16.05 5.93 10.18
CA SER A 96 -17.10 5.11 10.79
C SER A 96 -16.56 4.12 11.82
N ASP A 97 -15.35 3.59 11.63
CA ASP A 97 -14.76 2.57 12.51
C ASP A 97 -14.29 3.20 13.84
N MET A 98 -13.94 4.50 13.79
CA MET A 98 -13.61 5.32 14.95
C MET A 98 -14.81 5.57 15.89
N ALA A 99 -16.05 5.35 15.43
CA ALA A 99 -17.22 5.43 16.29
C ALA A 99 -17.44 4.13 17.11
N THR A 100 -16.81 3.02 16.72
CA THR A 100 -16.95 1.71 17.40
C THR A 100 -15.70 1.34 18.19
N SER A 101 -14.50 1.72 17.74
CA SER A 101 -13.30 1.69 18.57
C SER A 101 -13.22 3.00 19.36
N GLY A 102 -13.39 2.99 20.68
CA GLY A 102 -13.38 4.18 21.56
C GLY A 102 -12.06 4.96 21.63
N PHE A 103 -11.45 5.28 20.50
CA PHE A 103 -10.26 6.11 20.37
C PHE A 103 -10.68 7.56 20.14
N LEU A 104 -10.49 8.38 21.17
CA LEU A 104 -10.55 9.84 21.05
C LEU A 104 -9.44 10.31 20.09
N PRO A 105 -9.75 11.14 19.08
CA PRO A 105 -8.72 11.70 18.21
C PRO A 105 -7.84 12.64 19.03
N CYS A 106 -6.54 12.31 19.08
CA CYS A 106 -5.53 13.13 19.71
C CYS A 106 -5.39 14.47 18.96
N GLY A 107 -5.52 15.57 19.71
CA GLY A 107 -4.89 16.86 19.41
C GLY A 107 -5.55 17.73 18.35
N LYS A 108 -6.44 18.63 18.78
CA LYS A 108 -6.44 20.00 18.25
C LYS A 108 -5.54 20.85 19.15
N HIS A 109 -4.82 21.78 18.51
CA HIS A 109 -3.91 22.82 19.00
C HIS A 109 -2.43 22.50 18.86
#